data_AF-A0A7W8AA24-F1
#
_entry.id   AF-A0A7W8AA24-F1
#
_cell.length_a   1.000
_cell.length_b   1.000
_cell.length_c   1.000
_cell.angle_alpha   90.00
_cell.angle_beta   90.00
_cell.angle_gamma   90.00
#
_symmetry.space_group_name_H-M   'P 1'
#
loop_
_entity.id
_entity.type
_entity.pdbx_description
1 polymer ?
#
loop_
_entity_poly.entity_id
_entity_poly.type
_entity_poly.pdbx_seq_one_letter_code
_entity_poly.pdbx_strand_id
1 'polypeptide(L)'
;MITISQFDIRVAEHKETARTLLAQILRGAGYSVQSFGEAGDGQAATATEIHSRERKSFVTRGKKLNYWTPALAWLAEALLSIDLAVFGTKVVAEKATIEWPDGVMPDPESLSRTLDMLNRAQSASLDTRVRMLHPDWDDTQVKAEVRRLRDELGLNLPDPAELDETYVPGDGDDD
;
A
#
# COMPACT_ATOMS: atom_id res chain seq x y z
N MET A 1 49.41 -53.82 -21.91
CA MET A 1 47.94 -53.82 -21.86
C MET A 1 47.51 -52.46 -21.34
N ILE A 2 46.87 -51.63 -22.16
CA ILE A 2 46.40 -50.30 -21.73
C ILE A 2 44.95 -50.46 -21.27
N THR A 3 44.69 -50.15 -20.01
CA THR A 3 43.34 -50.19 -19.45
C THR A 3 42.59 -48.93 -19.86
N ILE A 4 41.47 -49.09 -20.56
CA ILE A 4 40.57 -47.97 -20.87
C ILE A 4 39.88 -47.56 -19.57
N SER A 5 40.24 -46.39 -19.05
CA SER A 5 39.63 -45.78 -17.87
C SER A 5 38.82 -44.56 -18.33
N GLN A 6 37.49 -44.66 -18.27
CA GLN A 6 36.58 -43.54 -18.48
C GLN A 6 36.21 -42.99 -17.11
N PHE A 7 36.59 -41.75 -16.83
CA PHE A 7 36.18 -41.07 -15.60
C PHE A 7 34.74 -40.58 -15.70
N ASP A 8 34.06 -40.58 -14.56
CA ASP A 8 32.70 -40.07 -14.46
C ASP A 8 32.69 -38.54 -14.63
N ILE A 9 31.86 -38.03 -15.52
CA ILE A 9 31.77 -36.59 -15.80
C ILE A 9 30.70 -36.00 -14.89
N ARG A 10 31.14 -35.26 -13.87
CA ARG A 10 30.32 -34.64 -12.80
C ARG A 10 29.46 -33.45 -13.24
N VAL A 11 28.76 -33.60 -14.37
CA VAL A 11 27.97 -32.50 -14.96
C VAL A 11 26.87 -32.05 -14.00
N ALA A 12 26.24 -32.98 -13.30
CA ALA A 12 25.15 -32.67 -12.36
C ALA A 12 25.64 -31.86 -11.16
N GLU A 13 26.74 -32.27 -10.52
CA GLU A 13 27.29 -31.55 -9.35
C GLU A 13 27.80 -30.16 -9.73
N HIS A 14 28.44 -30.02 -10.90
CA HIS A 14 28.90 -28.73 -11.40
C HIS A 14 27.73 -27.80 -11.72
N LYS A 15 26.65 -28.32 -12.34
CA LYS A 15 25.44 -27.55 -12.61
C LYS A 15 24.81 -27.03 -11.31
N GLU A 16 24.66 -27.88 -10.30
CA GLU A 16 24.06 -27.50 -9.03
C GLU A 16 24.90 -26.46 -8.26
N THR A 17 26.22 -26.62 -8.31
CA THR A 17 27.14 -25.63 -7.73
C THR A 17 27.00 -24.27 -8.42
N ALA A 18 26.96 -24.25 -9.76
CA ALA A 18 26.80 -23.02 -10.53
C ALA A 18 25.47 -22.31 -10.23
N ARG A 19 24.37 -23.06 -10.09
CA ARG A 19 23.06 -22.51 -9.69
C ARG A 19 23.11 -21.86 -8.31
N THR A 20 23.74 -22.54 -7.35
CA THR A 20 23.87 -22.02 -5.98
C THR A 20 24.66 -20.72 -5.95
N LEU A 21 25.78 -20.67 -6.69
CA LEU A 21 26.61 -19.46 -6.80
C LEU A 21 25.85 -18.31 -7.48
N LEU A 22 25.15 -18.58 -8.58
CA LEU A 22 24.34 -17.59 -9.26
C LEU A 22 23.28 -17.00 -8.33
N ALA A 23 22.56 -17.85 -7.60
CA ALA A 23 21.56 -17.43 -6.65
C ALA A 23 22.14 -16.56 -5.52
N GLN A 24 23.34 -16.89 -5.02
CA GLN A 24 24.05 -16.08 -4.02
C GLN A 24 24.49 -14.72 -4.58
N ILE A 25 25.06 -14.68 -5.79
CA ILE A 25 25.49 -13.45 -6.46
C ILE A 25 24.30 -12.52 -6.67
N LEU A 26 23.19 -13.04 -7.21
CA LEU A 26 21.99 -12.25 -7.46
C LEU A 26 21.40 -11.70 -6.16
N ARG A 27 21.35 -12.49 -5.09
CA ARG A 27 20.94 -12.01 -3.76
C ARG A 27 21.88 -10.93 -3.23
N GLY A 28 23.20 -11.10 -3.38
CA GLY A 28 24.21 -10.12 -2.96
C GLY A 28 24.13 -8.80 -3.73
N ALA A 29 23.80 -8.88 -5.02
CA ALA A 29 23.55 -7.71 -5.87
C ALA A 29 22.16 -7.06 -5.65
N GLY A 30 21.33 -7.62 -4.77
CA GLY A 30 19.99 -7.11 -4.45
C GLY A 30 18.90 -7.50 -5.45
N TYR A 31 19.21 -8.34 -6.44
CA TYR A 31 18.23 -8.88 -7.38
C TYR A 31 17.47 -10.08 -6.80
N SER A 32 16.29 -10.36 -7.37
CA SER A 32 15.59 -11.63 -7.14
C SER A 32 16.02 -12.65 -8.20
N VAL A 33 16.43 -13.84 -7.76
CA VAL A 33 16.88 -14.97 -8.61
C VAL A 33 15.82 -15.36 -9.64
N GLN A 34 14.55 -15.25 -9.26
CA GLN A 34 13.40 -15.57 -10.12
C GLN A 34 13.20 -14.57 -11.28
N SER A 35 13.74 -13.35 -11.17
CA SER A 35 13.72 -12.38 -12.29
C SER A 35 14.54 -12.85 -13.49
N PHE A 36 15.43 -13.83 -13.26
CA PHE A 36 16.30 -14.42 -14.27
C PHE A 36 15.79 -15.79 -14.74
N GLY A 37 14.52 -16.12 -14.48
CA GLY A 37 13.87 -17.32 -15.00
C GLY A 37 14.26 -18.63 -14.30
N GLU A 38 14.98 -18.57 -13.17
CA GLU A 38 15.36 -19.75 -12.39
C GLU A 38 14.33 -20.13 -11.31
N ALA A 39 13.07 -19.68 -11.50
CA ALA A 39 11.93 -20.34 -10.86
C ALA A 39 11.75 -21.68 -11.57
N GLY A 40 11.62 -22.76 -10.80
CA GLY A 40 11.38 -24.10 -11.34
C GLY A 40 10.31 -24.10 -12.42
N ASP A 41 10.58 -24.88 -13.47
CA ASP A 41 9.72 -25.12 -14.62
C ASP A 41 8.25 -25.31 -14.16
N GLY A 42 7.39 -24.35 -14.52
CA GLY A 42 5.93 -24.52 -14.49
C GLY A 42 5.15 -24.17 -13.23
N GLN A 43 5.74 -23.70 -12.13
CA GLN A 43 4.94 -23.33 -10.95
C GLN A 43 4.61 -21.84 -10.97
N ALA A 44 3.34 -21.52 -11.29
CA ALA A 44 2.80 -20.17 -11.18
C ALA A 44 3.17 -19.60 -9.80
N ALA A 45 3.85 -18.45 -9.79
CA ALA A 45 4.31 -17.79 -8.57
C ALA A 45 3.16 -17.69 -7.56
N THR A 46 3.35 -18.26 -6.38
CA THR A 46 2.35 -18.15 -5.30
C THR A 46 2.28 -16.69 -4.84
N ALA A 47 1.09 -16.19 -4.48
CA ALA A 47 0.86 -14.79 -4.11
C ALA A 47 1.87 -14.24 -3.06
N THR A 48 2.34 -15.10 -2.16
CA THR A 48 3.38 -14.79 -1.16
C THR A 48 4.72 -14.36 -1.77
N GLU A 49 5.07 -14.92 -2.93
CA GLU A 49 6.32 -14.66 -3.64
C GLU A 49 6.27 -13.31 -4.37
N ILE A 50 5.09 -12.94 -4.87
CA ILE A 50 4.80 -11.60 -5.42
C ILE A 50 4.93 -10.54 -4.32
N HIS A 51 4.35 -10.77 -3.14
CA HIS A 51 4.51 -9.85 -2.00
C HIS A 51 5.97 -9.75 -1.50
N SER A 52 6.74 -10.83 -1.58
CA SER A 52 8.17 -10.81 -1.26
C SER A 52 8.99 -9.97 -2.26
N ARG A 53 8.63 -10.02 -3.54
CA ARG A 53 9.20 -9.17 -4.61
C ARG A 53 8.87 -7.70 -4.39
N GLU A 54 7.63 -7.38 -4.04
CA GLU A 54 7.19 -6.02 -3.72
C GLU A 54 7.94 -5.45 -2.51
N ARG A 55 8.17 -6.25 -1.46
CA ARG A 55 8.90 -5.83 -0.26
C ARG A 55 10.31 -5.30 -0.58
N LYS A 56 11.07 -5.95 -1.46
CA LYS A 56 12.42 -5.47 -1.86
C LYS A 56 12.36 -4.17 -2.66
N SER A 57 11.36 -4.02 -3.52
CA SER A 57 11.10 -2.77 -4.24
C SER A 57 10.77 -1.63 -3.29
N PHE A 58 9.96 -1.87 -2.24
CA PHE A 58 9.64 -0.87 -1.23
C PHE A 58 10.85 -0.44 -0.38
N VAL A 59 11.71 -1.38 0.00
CA VAL A 59 12.96 -1.05 0.72
C VAL A 59 13.86 -0.18 -0.16
N THR A 60 13.95 -0.48 -1.46
CA THR A 60 14.75 0.31 -2.40
C THR A 60 14.15 1.69 -2.65
N ARG A 61 12.82 1.76 -2.81
CA ARG A 61 12.07 3.01 -2.93
C ARG A 61 12.28 3.87 -1.68
N GLY A 62 12.10 3.34 -0.48
CA GLY A 62 12.32 4.06 0.77
C GLY A 62 13.74 4.64 0.87
N LYS A 63 14.76 3.88 0.48
CA LYS A 63 16.14 4.39 0.39
C LYS A 63 16.29 5.54 -0.60
N LYS A 64 15.67 5.45 -1.78
CA LYS A 64 15.66 6.53 -2.77
C LYS A 64 14.92 7.75 -2.24
N LEU A 65 13.74 7.58 -1.63
CA LEU A 65 12.99 8.68 -1.04
C LEU A 65 13.83 9.41 0.01
N ASN A 66 14.50 8.70 0.92
CA ASN A 66 15.37 9.31 1.92
C ASN A 66 16.54 10.10 1.31
N TYR A 67 17.03 9.72 0.13
CA TYR A 67 18.06 10.47 -0.59
C TYR A 67 17.49 11.73 -1.24
N TRP A 68 16.30 11.64 -1.85
CA TRP A 68 15.70 12.73 -2.63
C TRP A 68 14.97 13.77 -1.78
N THR A 69 14.27 13.36 -0.72
CA THR A 69 13.49 14.25 0.16
C THR A 69 14.28 15.46 0.66
N PRO A 70 15.46 15.31 1.29
CA PRO A 70 16.22 16.47 1.79
C PRO A 70 16.73 17.36 0.66
N ALA A 71 17.11 16.78 -0.49
CA ALA A 71 17.61 17.54 -1.63
C ALA A 71 16.50 18.38 -2.27
N LEU A 72 15.29 17.83 -2.41
CA LEU A 72 14.11 18.54 -2.91
C LEU A 72 13.66 19.66 -1.97
N ALA A 73 13.63 19.40 -0.66
CA ALA A 73 13.31 20.42 0.33
C ALA A 73 14.31 21.60 0.29
N TRP A 74 15.61 21.30 0.15
CA TRP A 74 16.64 22.33 0.01
C TRP A 74 16.55 23.09 -1.32
N LEU A 75 16.24 22.41 -2.41
CA LEU A 75 16.04 23.05 -3.71
C LEU A 75 14.87 24.04 -3.66
N ALA A 76 13.75 23.66 -3.04
CA ALA A 76 12.60 24.56 -2.87
C ALA A 76 12.97 25.82 -2.07
N GLU A 77 13.69 25.65 -0.95
CA GLU A 77 14.20 26.76 -0.14
C GLU A 77 15.13 27.68 -0.94
N ALA A 78 16.05 27.10 -1.73
CA ALA A 78 16.97 27.84 -2.58
C ALA A 78 16.23 28.65 -3.66
N LEU A 79 15.23 28.05 -4.31
CA LEU A 79 14.41 28.74 -5.32
C LEU A 79 13.63 29.92 -4.71
N LEU A 80 13.03 29.73 -3.52
CA LEU A 80 12.36 30.81 -2.80
C LEU A 80 13.32 31.93 -2.36
N SER A 81 14.55 31.56 -1.98
CA SER A 81 15.59 32.53 -1.61
C SER A 81 16.03 33.37 -2.82
N ILE A 82 16.17 32.74 -3.99
CA ILE A 82 16.45 33.44 -5.26
C ILE A 82 15.27 34.33 -5.63
N ASP A 83 14.05 33.84 -5.46
CA ASP A 83 12.84 34.61 -5.79
C ASP A 83 12.74 35.91 -4.99
N LEU A 84 12.94 35.81 -3.68
CA LEU A 84 13.02 36.96 -2.78
C LEU A 84 14.15 37.93 -3.17
N ALA A 85 15.34 37.42 -3.49
CA ALA A 85 16.52 38.25 -3.76
C ALA A 85 16.51 38.92 -5.15
N VAL A 86 15.98 38.24 -6.17
CA VAL A 86 16.04 38.69 -7.58
C VAL A 86 14.72 39.35 -8.01
N PHE A 87 13.58 38.78 -7.63
CA PHE A 87 12.26 39.25 -8.07
C PHE A 87 11.53 40.07 -7.00
N GLY A 88 12.04 40.11 -5.77
CA GLY A 88 11.54 40.99 -4.70
C GLY A 88 10.17 40.60 -4.15
N THR A 89 9.75 39.35 -4.38
CA THR A 89 8.52 38.77 -3.81
C THR A 89 8.63 38.68 -2.29
N LYS A 90 7.54 38.94 -1.58
CA LYS A 90 7.51 38.91 -0.09
C LYS A 90 7.28 37.49 0.45
N VAL A 91 7.92 36.49 -0.15
CA VAL A 91 7.79 35.10 0.28
C VAL A 91 8.91 34.77 1.26
N VAL A 92 8.57 34.07 2.34
CA VAL A 92 9.56 33.56 3.29
C VAL A 92 10.18 32.30 2.71
N ALA A 93 11.50 32.30 2.54
CA ALA A 93 12.21 31.10 2.12
C ALA A 93 12.24 30.11 3.29
N GLU A 94 11.55 28.99 3.11
CA GLU A 94 11.51 27.89 4.08
C GLU A 94 11.63 26.53 3.39
N LYS A 95 12.01 25.52 4.16
CA LYS A 95 12.07 24.15 3.66
C LYS A 95 10.67 23.59 3.47
N ALA A 96 10.36 23.21 2.24
CA ALA A 96 9.10 22.56 1.91
C ALA A 96 9.01 21.16 2.54
N THR A 97 7.83 20.81 3.03
CA THR A 97 7.46 19.43 3.36
C THR A 97 7.20 18.67 2.07
N ILE A 98 7.97 17.60 1.82
CA ILE A 98 7.80 16.76 0.63
C ILE A 98 7.05 15.50 1.02
N GLU A 99 5.83 15.36 0.49
CA GLU A 99 5.02 14.15 0.62
C GLU A 99 5.15 13.29 -0.63
N TRP A 100 5.35 11.99 -0.43
CA TRP A 100 5.39 11.02 -1.51
C TRP A 100 4.14 10.15 -1.42
N PRO A 101 3.39 9.97 -2.54
CA PRO A 101 2.22 9.09 -2.52
C PRO A 101 2.64 7.68 -2.13
N ASP A 102 1.78 6.91 -1.46
CA ASP A 102 2.17 5.56 -1.10
C ASP A 102 2.39 4.73 -2.38
N GLY A 103 3.50 4.01 -2.44
CA GLY A 103 3.95 3.32 -3.66
C GLY A 103 3.20 2.01 -3.91
N VAL A 104 2.25 1.70 -3.02
CA VAL A 104 1.49 0.47 -2.97
C VAL A 104 0.06 0.87 -3.29
N MET A 105 -0.48 0.41 -4.42
CA MET A 105 -1.90 0.09 -4.40
C MET A 105 -1.98 -1.21 -3.62
N PRO A 106 -2.51 -1.23 -2.38
CA PRO A 106 -2.72 -2.49 -1.68
C PRO A 106 -3.57 -3.38 -2.59
N ASP A 107 -3.21 -4.67 -2.66
CA ASP A 107 -4.04 -5.64 -3.35
C ASP A 107 -5.48 -5.53 -2.81
N PRO A 108 -6.48 -5.19 -3.66
CA PRO A 108 -7.83 -4.95 -3.20
C PRO A 108 -8.43 -6.16 -2.49
N GLU A 109 -7.99 -7.38 -2.82
CA GLU A 109 -8.41 -8.59 -2.11
C GLU A 109 -7.84 -8.66 -0.68
N SER A 110 -6.53 -8.42 -0.53
CA SER A 110 -5.89 -8.32 0.80
C SER A 110 -6.52 -7.21 1.66
N LEU A 111 -6.76 -6.03 1.09
CA LEU A 111 -7.37 -4.91 1.81
C LEU A 111 -8.80 -5.25 2.26
N SER A 112 -9.60 -5.85 1.37
CA SER A 112 -10.96 -6.29 1.68
C SER A 112 -10.98 -7.32 2.81
N ARG A 113 -10.06 -8.29 2.80
CA ARG A 113 -9.91 -9.28 3.89
C ARG A 113 -9.59 -8.61 5.22
N THR A 114 -8.67 -7.64 5.24
CA THR A 114 -8.34 -6.88 6.46
C THR A 114 -9.55 -6.10 6.97
N LEU A 115 -10.28 -5.41 6.09
CA LEU A 115 -11.46 -4.64 6.46
C LEU A 115 -12.59 -5.52 7.00
N ASP A 116 -12.82 -6.70 6.42
CA ASP A 116 -13.80 -7.68 6.93
C ASP A 116 -13.41 -8.19 8.33
N MET A 117 -12.13 -8.52 8.54
CA MET A 117 -11.64 -8.94 9.86
C MET A 117 -11.82 -7.84 10.92
N LEU A 118 -11.49 -6.58 10.60
CA LEU A 118 -11.68 -5.44 11.49
C LEU A 118 -13.16 -5.17 11.79
N ASN A 119 -14.03 -5.32 10.78
CA ASN A 119 -15.47 -5.16 10.95
C ASN A 119 -16.04 -6.24 11.89
N ARG A 120 -15.69 -7.52 11.68
CA ARG A 120 -16.16 -8.64 12.50
C ARG A 120 -15.65 -8.55 13.93
N ALA A 121 -14.40 -8.14 14.12
CA ALA A 121 -13.83 -7.92 15.44
C ALA A 121 -14.36 -6.65 16.12
N GLN A 122 -15.10 -5.80 15.39
CA GLN A 122 -15.52 -4.46 15.82
C GLN A 122 -14.36 -3.63 16.39
N SER A 123 -13.14 -3.84 15.89
CA SER A 123 -11.91 -3.26 16.43
C SER A 123 -11.54 -1.92 15.80
N ALA A 124 -12.26 -1.51 14.77
CA ALA A 124 -12.06 -0.23 14.09
C ALA A 124 -13.39 0.47 13.79
N SER A 125 -13.39 1.80 13.91
CA SER A 125 -14.57 2.61 13.60
C SER A 125 -14.90 2.60 12.10
N LEU A 126 -16.12 3.01 11.75
CA LEU A 126 -16.53 3.22 10.35
C LEU A 126 -15.60 4.22 9.63
N ASP A 127 -15.26 5.32 10.30
CA ASP A 127 -14.33 6.34 9.78
C ASP A 127 -12.94 5.75 9.48
N THR A 128 -12.39 5.00 10.44
CA THR A 128 -11.07 4.35 10.28
C THR A 128 -11.06 3.39 9.10
N ARG A 129 -12.13 2.61 8.91
CA ARG A 129 -12.24 1.67 7.79
C ARG A 129 -12.39 2.37 6.44
N VAL A 130 -13.15 3.47 6.37
CA VAL A 130 -13.28 4.28 5.15
C VAL A 130 -11.93 4.92 4.78
N ARG A 131 -11.18 5.46 5.76
CA ARG A 131 -9.83 6.01 5.52
C ARG A 131 -8.82 4.96 5.08
N MET A 132 -8.94 3.74 5.59
CA MET A 132 -8.10 2.62 5.13
C MET A 132 -8.41 2.20 3.69
N LEU A 133 -9.69 2.31 3.27
CA LEU A 133 -10.11 2.03 1.90
C LEU A 133 -9.73 3.15 0.92
N HIS A 134 -9.82 4.40 1.38
CA HIS A 134 -9.60 5.61 0.59
C HIS A 134 -8.60 6.54 1.28
N PRO A 135 -7.29 6.22 1.22
CA PRO A 135 -6.25 7.01 1.87
C PRO A 135 -6.01 8.37 1.21
N ASP A 136 -6.45 8.56 -0.03
CA ASP A 136 -6.36 9.78 -0.83
C ASP A 136 -7.52 10.76 -0.59
N TRP A 137 -8.55 10.36 0.15
CA TRP A 137 -9.71 11.20 0.40
C TRP A 137 -9.46 12.22 1.51
N ASP A 138 -10.00 13.41 1.31
CA ASP A 138 -10.00 14.45 2.33
C ASP A 138 -11.01 14.16 3.46
N ASP A 139 -10.87 14.91 4.56
CA ASP A 139 -11.73 14.78 5.73
C ASP A 139 -13.23 15.00 5.44
N THR A 140 -13.56 15.80 4.43
CA THR A 140 -14.95 16.10 4.08
C THR A 140 -15.58 14.95 3.33
N GLN A 141 -14.83 14.34 2.41
CA GLN A 141 -15.21 13.17 1.63
C GLN A 141 -15.42 11.96 2.55
N VAL A 142 -14.50 11.72 3.48
CA VAL A 142 -14.62 10.64 4.47
C VAL A 142 -15.86 10.82 5.34
N LYS A 143 -16.10 12.03 5.87
CA LYS A 143 -17.28 12.31 6.70
C LYS A 143 -18.59 12.11 5.94
N ALA A 144 -18.64 12.51 4.68
CA ALA A 144 -19.81 12.33 3.82
C ALA A 144 -20.12 10.85 3.58
N GLU A 145 -19.09 10.03 3.37
CA GLU A 145 -19.23 8.58 3.19
C GLU A 145 -19.70 7.90 4.48
N VAL A 146 -19.05 8.21 5.61
CA VAL A 146 -19.42 7.66 6.92
C VAL A 146 -20.87 8.00 7.27
N ARG A 147 -21.33 9.21 6.92
CA ARG A 147 -22.73 9.60 7.12
C ARG A 147 -23.67 8.76 6.27
N ARG A 148 -23.39 8.61 4.97
CA ARG A 148 -24.18 7.76 4.06
C ARG A 148 -24.27 6.32 4.56
N LEU A 149 -23.15 5.73 4.98
CA LEU A 149 -23.11 4.38 5.54
C LEU A 149 -23.91 4.25 6.84
N ARG A 150 -23.89 5.27 7.71
CA ARG A 150 -24.71 5.27 8.94
C ARG A 150 -26.21 5.34 8.64
N ASP A 151 -26.59 6.14 7.63
CA ASP A 151 -27.98 6.26 7.19
C ASP A 151 -28.46 4.93 6.57
N GLU A 152 -27.65 4.29 5.72
CA GLU A 152 -27.95 2.99 5.10
C GLU A 152 -28.06 1.85 6.13
N LEU A 153 -27.19 1.85 7.15
CA LEU A 153 -27.20 0.86 8.22
C LEU A 153 -28.27 1.12 9.28
N GLY A 154 -29.04 2.22 9.16
CA GLY A 154 -30.05 2.61 10.14
C GLY A 154 -29.49 2.98 11.51
N LEU A 155 -28.18 3.28 11.60
CA LEU A 155 -27.50 3.63 12.86
C LEU A 155 -27.82 5.05 13.33
N ASN A 156 -28.49 5.85 12.50
CA ASN A 156 -28.97 7.19 12.83
C ASN A 156 -30.48 7.21 13.15
N LEU A 157 -31.14 6.05 13.27
CA LEU A 157 -32.52 6.04 13.74
C LEU A 157 -32.55 6.43 15.23
N PRO A 158 -33.43 7.37 15.63
CA PRO A 158 -33.74 7.62 17.04
C PRO A 158 -34.19 6.32 17.72
N ASP A 159 -33.87 6.16 19.01
CA ASP A 159 -34.35 5.04 19.80
C ASP A 159 -35.88 4.95 19.69
N PRO A 160 -36.45 3.79 19.29
CA PRO A 160 -37.90 3.61 19.22
C PRO A 160 -38.64 3.94 20.52
N ALA A 161 -37.95 3.90 21.67
CA ALA A 161 -38.50 4.29 22.97
C ALA A 161 -38.64 5.82 23.16
N GLU A 162 -37.98 6.64 22.34
CA GLU A 162 -38.09 8.11 22.36
C GLU A 162 -39.05 8.68 21.30
N LEU A 163 -39.63 7.82 20.44
CA LEU A 163 -40.69 8.22 19.53
C LEU A 163 -41.98 8.39 20.34
N ASP A 164 -42.28 9.63 20.74
CA ASP A 164 -43.61 10.01 21.26
C ASP A 164 -44.66 9.66 20.19
N GLU A 165 -45.33 8.53 20.37
CA GLU A 165 -46.51 8.13 19.62
C GLU A 165 -47.64 9.13 19.90
N THR A 166 -47.58 10.28 19.26
CA THR A 166 -48.81 11.02 18.97
C THR A 166 -49.50 10.32 17.81
N TYR A 167 -50.21 9.24 18.15
CA TYR A 167 -51.31 8.74 17.34
C TYR A 167 -52.31 9.90 17.20
N VAL A 168 -52.30 10.55 16.04
CA VAL A 168 -53.38 11.46 15.63
C VAL A 168 -54.42 10.57 14.95
N PRO A 169 -55.57 10.27 15.58
CA PRO A 169 -56.66 9.62 14.87
C PRO A 169 -57.05 10.56 13.72
N GLY A 170 -57.13 10.02 12.50
CA GLY A 170 -57.67 10.78 11.38
C GLY A 170 -59.09 11.21 11.73
N ASP A 171 -59.34 12.52 11.71
CA ASP A 171 -60.69 13.06 11.73
C ASP A 171 -61.42 12.47 10.51
N GLY A 172 -62.23 11.45 10.77
CA GLY A 172 -63.21 10.98 9.81
C GLY A 172 -64.26 12.07 9.68
N ASP A 173 -64.14 12.87 8.64
CA ASP A 173 -65.28 13.59 8.07
C ASP A 173 -66.30 12.54 7.61
N ASP A 174 -67.38 12.36 8.37
CA ASP A 174 -68.65 11.86 7.86
C ASP A 174 -69.81 12.47 8.69
N ASP A 175 -70.74 13.08 7.93
CA ASP A 175 -72.00 13.80 8.22
C ASP A 175 -71.99 15.24 8.79
#